data_AF-A0A9W8R6G4-F1
#
_entry.id   AF-A0A9W8R6G4-F1
#
_cell.length_a   1.000
_cell.length_b   1.000
_cell.length_c   1.000
_cell.angle_alpha   90.00
_cell.angle_beta   90.00
_cell.angle_gamma   90.00
#
_symmetry.space_group_name_H-M   'P 1'
#
loop_
_entity.id
_entity.type
_entity.pdbx_description
1 polymer ?
#
loop_
_entity_poly.entity_id
_entity_poly.type
_entity_poly.pdbx_seq_one_letter_code
_entity_poly.pdbx_strand_id
1 'polypeptide(L)'
;MDGDGFSVISLTSLGSTISHRILSSAEELNELNGSLEVENSQLANLAARLYQLHQHVGQLETALNAAGVISVRLQTHLSQSLGSCDVITAVLNKQAMRLQVDTLPMVDEVFLVVYNDAVVAFSRLFAFFAKVLSL
;
A
#
# COMPACT_ATOMS: atom_id res chain seq x y z
N MET A 1 7.30 -33.85 10.25
CA MET A 1 7.24 -32.74 9.29
C MET A 1 6.63 -31.60 10.06
N ASP A 2 7.50 -30.84 10.69
CA ASP A 2 7.11 -29.87 11.70
C ASP A 2 6.47 -28.67 11.00
N GLY A 3 5.25 -28.35 11.45
CA GLY A 3 4.50 -27.21 10.98
C GLY A 3 5.25 -25.96 11.39
N ASP A 4 5.99 -25.38 10.43
CA ASP A 4 6.41 -24.00 10.51
C ASP A 4 5.14 -23.16 10.38
N GLY A 5 4.58 -22.84 11.56
CA GLY A 5 3.22 -22.36 11.73
C GLY A 5 3.03 -21.04 11.02
N PHE A 6 2.26 -21.07 9.95
CA PHE A 6 1.77 -19.87 9.31
C PHE A 6 1.12 -18.94 10.34
N SER A 7 1.69 -17.75 10.47
CA SER A 7 1.20 -16.74 11.39
C SER A 7 0.39 -15.71 10.62
N VAL A 8 -0.94 -15.83 10.70
CA VAL A 8 -1.87 -14.76 10.27
C VAL A 8 -1.48 -13.43 10.92
N ILE A 9 -1.05 -13.48 12.19
CA ILE A 9 -0.60 -12.32 12.96
C ILE A 9 0.58 -11.61 12.28
N SER A 10 1.52 -12.35 11.69
CA SER A 10 2.66 -11.76 10.98
C SER A 10 2.22 -11.04 9.70
N LEU A 11 1.25 -11.61 8.97
CA LEU A 11 0.70 -10.95 7.79
C LEU A 11 -0.13 -9.71 8.14
N THR A 12 -0.97 -9.78 9.17
CA THR A 12 -1.80 -8.65 9.60
C THR A 12 -0.97 -7.56 10.25
N SER A 13 0.10 -7.90 10.97
CA SER A 13 1.06 -6.90 11.50
C SER A 13 1.79 -6.15 10.38
N LEU A 14 2.22 -6.88 9.33
CA LEU A 14 2.84 -6.26 8.15
C LEU A 14 1.83 -5.41 7.37
N GLY A 15 0.60 -5.90 7.21
CA GLY A 15 -0.53 -5.15 6.66
C GLY A 15 -0.73 -3.83 7.39
N SER A 16 -0.79 -3.86 8.73
CA SER A 16 -1.01 -2.66 9.54
C SER A 16 0.12 -1.66 9.38
N THR A 17 1.37 -2.14 9.34
CA THR A 17 2.55 -1.29 9.08
C THR A 17 2.46 -0.59 7.71
N ILE A 18 2.11 -1.34 6.67
CA ILE A 18 1.90 -0.81 5.32
C ILE A 18 0.76 0.22 5.35
N SER A 19 -0.37 -0.15 5.97
CA SER A 19 -1.61 0.62 6.07
C SER A 19 -1.41 1.99 6.73
N HIS A 20 -0.69 2.03 7.85
CA HIS A 20 -0.32 3.29 8.51
C HIS A 20 0.58 4.16 7.63
N ARG A 21 1.57 3.54 6.98
CA ARG A 21 2.52 4.28 6.16
C ARG A 21 1.87 4.90 4.94
N ILE A 22 1.03 4.16 4.22
CA ILE A 22 0.36 4.68 3.03
C ILE A 22 -0.68 5.74 3.38
N LEU A 23 -1.36 5.63 4.53
CA LEU A 23 -2.27 6.66 5.01
C LEU A 23 -1.51 7.95 5.30
N SER A 24 -0.42 7.86 6.08
CA SER A 24 0.44 9.02 6.36
C SER A 24 0.99 9.63 5.08
N SER A 25 1.47 8.82 4.12
CA SER A 25 1.93 9.33 2.83
C SER A 25 0.81 10.04 2.04
N ALA A 26 -0.42 9.54 2.09
CA ALA A 26 -1.56 10.15 1.41
C ALA A 26 -1.95 11.50 2.02
N GLU A 27 -1.90 11.59 3.35
CA GLU A 27 -2.13 12.83 4.11
C GLU A 27 -1.07 13.88 3.77
N GLU A 28 0.22 13.52 3.82
CA GLU A 28 1.33 14.41 3.45
C GLU A 28 1.20 14.95 2.01
N LEU A 29 0.84 14.09 1.05
CA LEU A 29 0.62 14.51 -0.33
C LEU A 29 -0.58 15.45 -0.48
N ASN A 30 -1.66 15.22 0.26
CA ASN A 30 -2.83 16.09 0.27
C ASN A 30 -2.54 17.44 0.93
N GLU A 31 -1.80 17.45 2.04
CA GLU A 31 -1.37 18.68 2.72
C GLU A 31 -0.48 19.52 1.81
N LEU A 32 0.50 18.89 1.16
CA LEU A 32 1.33 19.55 0.15
C LEU A 32 0.47 20.11 -0.98
N ASN A 33 -0.44 19.32 -1.55
CA ASN A 33 -1.30 19.75 -2.64
C ASN A 33 -2.23 20.91 -2.23
N GLY A 34 -2.70 20.94 -0.97
CA GLY A 34 -3.49 22.02 -0.40
C GLY A 34 -2.72 23.32 -0.16
N SER A 35 -1.38 23.26 -0.14
CA SER A 35 -0.50 24.43 -0.04
C SER A 35 -0.17 25.09 -1.38
N LEU A 36 -0.53 24.46 -2.50
CA LEU A 36 -0.26 24.96 -3.84
C LEU A 36 -1.32 25.99 -4.28
N GLU A 37 -0.89 27.02 -5.01
CA GLU A 37 -1.81 27.96 -5.67
C GLU A 37 -2.68 27.27 -6.73
N VAL A 38 -2.12 26.26 -7.40
CA VAL A 38 -2.78 25.42 -8.40
C VAL A 38 -2.59 23.97 -8.03
N GLU A 39 -3.69 23.24 -7.94
CA GLU A 39 -3.70 21.82 -7.63
C GLU A 39 -2.81 21.01 -8.58
N ASN A 40 -1.94 20.17 -8.03
CA ASN A 40 -1.20 19.18 -8.79
C ASN A 40 -2.00 17.88 -8.86
N SER A 41 -2.68 17.67 -9.99
CA SER A 41 -3.52 16.50 -10.23
C SER A 41 -2.79 15.15 -10.11
N GLN A 42 -1.47 15.10 -10.32
CA GLN A 42 -0.70 13.86 -10.17
C GLN A 42 -0.52 13.50 -8.70
N LEU A 43 -0.24 14.49 -7.83
CA LEU A 43 -0.16 14.29 -6.38
C LEU A 43 -1.53 13.88 -5.81
N ALA A 44 -2.59 14.58 -6.20
CA ALA A 44 -3.95 14.27 -5.77
C ALA A 44 -4.36 12.83 -6.16
N ASN A 45 -4.03 12.42 -7.39
CA ASN A 45 -4.30 11.07 -7.88
C ASN A 45 -3.49 10.01 -7.12
N LEU A 46 -2.21 10.28 -6.84
CA LEU A 46 -1.38 9.37 -6.05
C LEU A 46 -1.91 9.22 -4.61
N ALA A 47 -2.27 10.34 -3.96
CA ALA A 47 -2.88 10.33 -2.64
C ALA A 47 -4.17 9.50 -2.61
N ALA A 48 -5.08 9.73 -3.57
CA ALA A 48 -6.32 8.96 -3.69
C ALA A 48 -6.07 7.45 -3.85
N ARG A 49 -5.05 7.06 -4.61
CA ARG A 49 -4.69 5.64 -4.80
C ARG A 49 -4.05 5.02 -3.57
N LEU A 50 -3.29 5.77 -2.79
CA LEU A 50 -2.77 5.33 -1.49
C LEU A 50 -3.93 5.09 -0.51
N TYR A 51 -4.96 5.94 -0.48
CA TYR A 51 -6.18 5.68 0.29
C TYR A 51 -6.91 4.42 -0.17
N GLN A 52 -7.02 4.18 -1.49
CA GLN A 52 -7.60 2.94 -2.00
C GLN A 52 -6.80 1.71 -1.59
N LEU A 53 -5.47 1.78 -1.63
CA LEU A 53 -4.61 0.71 -1.16
C LEU A 53 -4.82 0.46 0.35
N HIS A 54 -4.93 1.51 1.16
CA HIS A 54 -5.25 1.42 2.60
C HIS A 54 -6.54 0.65 2.85
N GLN A 55 -7.60 0.98 2.12
CA GLN A 55 -8.87 0.26 2.21
C GLN A 55 -8.74 -1.22 1.85
N HIS A 56 -8.02 -1.54 0.77
CA HIS A 56 -7.82 -2.94 0.36
C HIS A 56 -6.91 -3.73 1.30
N VAL A 57 -5.92 -3.09 1.94
CA VAL A 57 -5.13 -3.73 3.01
C VAL A 57 -6.02 -4.05 4.20
N GLY A 58 -6.89 -3.12 4.64
CA GLY A 58 -7.83 -3.39 5.73
C GLY A 58 -8.86 -4.49 5.40
N GLN A 59 -9.33 -4.56 4.16
CA GLN A 59 -10.18 -5.65 3.68
C GLN A 59 -9.43 -7.00 3.69
N LEU A 60 -8.17 -7.01 3.26
CA LEU A 60 -7.33 -8.19 3.29
C LEU A 60 -7.09 -8.67 4.72
N GLU A 61 -6.81 -7.77 5.66
CA GLU A 61 -6.66 -8.11 7.08
C GLU A 61 -7.93 -8.70 7.68
N THR A 62 -9.09 -8.13 7.34
CA THR A 62 -10.39 -8.65 7.77
C THR A 62 -10.61 -10.07 7.24
N ALA A 63 -10.34 -10.30 5.95
CA ALA A 63 -10.47 -11.61 5.32
C ALA A 63 -9.46 -12.63 5.90
N LEU A 64 -8.23 -12.22 6.17
CA LEU A 64 -7.21 -13.06 6.81
C LEU A 64 -7.61 -13.51 8.21
N ASN A 65 -8.21 -12.61 9.00
CA ASN A 65 -8.68 -12.95 10.35
C ASN A 65 -9.93 -13.84 10.34
N ALA A 66 -10.75 -13.77 9.28
CA ALA A 66 -11.94 -14.59 9.12
C ALA A 66 -11.64 -15.98 8.51
N ALA A 67 -10.54 -16.11 7.77
CA ALA A 67 -10.17 -17.36 7.11
C ALA A 67 -9.76 -18.45 8.12
N GLY A 68 -10.52 -19.55 8.17
CA GLY A 68 -10.22 -20.66 9.07
C GLY A 68 -8.98 -21.49 8.67
N VAL A 69 -8.77 -21.70 7.37
CA VAL A 69 -7.59 -22.40 6.83
C VAL A 69 -7.14 -21.71 5.55
N ILE A 70 -5.84 -21.43 5.44
CA ILE A 70 -5.24 -20.84 4.25
C ILE A 70 -4.24 -21.84 3.68
N SER A 71 -4.27 -22.11 2.37
CA SER A 71 -3.28 -23.00 1.74
C SER A 71 -1.86 -22.40 1.81
N VAL A 72 -0.84 -23.24 2.04
CA VAL A 72 0.57 -22.79 2.11
C VAL A 72 0.98 -21.98 0.89
N ARG A 73 0.54 -22.36 -0.30
CA ARG A 73 0.81 -21.61 -1.54
C ARG A 73 0.25 -20.20 -1.49
N LEU A 74 -1.00 -20.03 -1.04
CA LEU A 74 -1.62 -18.71 -0.91
C LEU A 74 -0.90 -17.88 0.16
N GLN A 75 -0.51 -18.50 1.28
CA GLN A 75 0.29 -17.84 2.32
C GLN A 75 1.62 -17.30 1.78
N THR A 76 2.34 -18.10 0.98
CA THR A 76 3.60 -17.66 0.33
C THR A 76 3.36 -16.47 -0.58
N HIS A 77 2.33 -16.52 -1.43
CA HIS A 77 2.02 -15.41 -2.33
C HIS A 77 1.60 -14.14 -1.58
N LEU A 78 0.82 -14.27 -0.50
CA LEU A 78 0.45 -13.16 0.38
C LEU A 78 1.68 -12.52 1.02
N SER A 79 2.55 -13.32 1.62
CA SER A 79 3.77 -12.84 2.28
C SER A 79 4.69 -12.11 1.30
N GLN A 80 4.93 -12.68 0.11
CA GLN A 80 5.74 -12.06 -0.94
C GLN A 80 5.15 -10.74 -1.44
N SER A 81 3.82 -10.70 -1.62
CA SER A 81 3.13 -9.51 -2.11
C SER A 81 3.12 -8.39 -1.07
N LEU A 82 2.85 -8.72 0.19
CA LEU A 82 2.93 -7.76 1.30
C LEU A 82 4.36 -7.26 1.50
N GLY A 83 5.37 -8.13 1.47
CA GLY A 83 6.77 -7.71 1.56
C GLY A 83 7.20 -6.79 0.41
N SER A 84 6.77 -7.07 -0.82
CA SER A 84 7.03 -6.20 -1.97
C SER A 84 6.33 -4.84 -1.84
N CYS A 85 5.09 -4.84 -1.35
CA CYS A 85 4.34 -3.63 -1.07
C CYS A 85 4.99 -2.80 0.06
N ASP A 86 5.50 -3.44 1.10
CA ASP A 86 6.21 -2.78 2.19
C ASP A 86 7.45 -2.03 1.68
N VAL A 87 8.26 -2.67 0.84
CA VAL A 87 9.44 -2.01 0.23
C VAL A 87 9.03 -0.78 -0.60
N ILE A 88 8.03 -0.92 -1.46
CA ILE A 88 7.57 0.17 -2.35
C ILE A 88 7.01 1.33 -1.53
N THR A 89 6.15 1.04 -0.56
CA THR A 89 5.55 2.06 0.30
C THR A 89 6.57 2.72 1.22
N ALA A 90 7.62 2.00 1.64
CA ALA A 90 8.74 2.59 2.39
C ALA A 90 9.49 3.65 1.56
N VAL A 91 9.74 3.37 0.28
CA VAL A 91 10.38 4.35 -0.61
C VAL A 91 9.45 5.53 -0.85
N LEU A 92 8.18 5.27 -1.15
CA LEU A 92 7.19 6.31 -1.42
C LEU A 92 7.02 7.25 -0.22
N ASN A 93 6.92 6.71 1.00
CA ASN A 93 6.83 7.50 2.23
C ASN A 93 8.06 8.39 2.43
N LYS A 94 9.26 7.87 2.19
CA LYS A 94 10.48 8.68 2.26
C LYS A 94 10.47 9.83 1.27
N GLN A 95 9.94 9.63 0.07
CA GLN A 95 9.84 10.70 -0.93
C GLN A 95 8.74 11.69 -0.56
N ALA A 96 7.58 11.24 -0.12
CA ALA A 96 6.48 12.10 0.34
C ALA A 96 6.94 13.05 1.45
N MET A 97 7.62 12.53 2.49
CA MET A 97 8.14 13.34 3.60
C MET A 97 9.25 14.33 3.21
N ARG A 98 9.87 14.16 2.04
CA ARG A 98 10.94 15.07 1.54
C ARG A 98 10.40 16.07 0.53
N LEU A 99 9.19 15.85 0.04
CA LEU A 99 8.60 16.67 -1.00
C LEU A 99 8.10 17.98 -0.39
N GLN A 100 8.46 19.08 -1.02
CA GLN A 100 8.09 20.43 -0.60
C GLN A 100 7.67 21.22 -1.85
N VAL A 101 6.97 22.33 -1.65
CA VAL A 101 6.50 23.18 -2.76
C VAL A 101 7.65 23.57 -3.69
N ASP A 102 8.80 23.95 -3.11
CA ASP A 102 9.98 24.40 -3.86
C ASP A 102 10.68 23.27 -4.64
N THR A 103 10.53 22.02 -4.20
CA THR A 103 11.16 20.84 -4.84
C THR A 103 10.20 20.10 -5.78
N LEU A 104 8.92 20.46 -5.79
CA LEU A 104 7.91 19.85 -6.65
C LEU A 104 8.26 19.89 -8.15
N PRO A 105 8.83 20.98 -8.71
CA PRO A 105 9.24 21.01 -10.11
C PRO A 105 10.38 20.04 -10.44
N MET A 106 11.08 19.51 -9.43
CA MET A 106 12.19 18.57 -9.60
C MET A 106 11.74 17.10 -9.52
N VAL A 107 10.44 16.86 -9.29
CA VAL A 107 9.91 15.49 -9.24
C VAL A 107 9.97 14.87 -10.62
N ASP A 108 10.62 13.72 -10.70
CA ASP A 108 10.65 12.90 -11.91
C ASP A 108 9.24 12.35 -12.20
N GLU A 109 8.67 12.74 -13.34
CA GLU A 109 7.37 12.24 -13.80
C GLU A 109 7.37 10.72 -13.97
N VAL A 110 8.49 10.13 -14.38
CA VAL A 110 8.63 8.67 -14.53
C VAL A 110 8.52 8.00 -13.17
N PHE A 111 9.13 8.60 -12.14
CA PHE A 111 9.00 8.12 -10.76
C PHE A 111 7.53 8.11 -10.34
N LEU A 112 6.80 9.21 -10.54
CA LEU A 112 5.38 9.28 -10.17
C LEU A 112 4.56 8.23 -10.91
N VAL A 113 4.74 8.06 -12.23
CA VAL A 113 4.01 7.06 -13.02
C VAL A 113 4.28 5.64 -12.52
N VAL A 114 5.55 5.27 -12.33
CA VAL A 114 5.94 3.91 -11.92
C VAL A 114 5.38 3.56 -10.53
N TYR A 115 5.52 4.46 -9.56
CA TYR A 115 5.01 4.20 -8.22
C TYR A 115 3.49 4.21 -8.17
N ASN A 116 2.85 5.05 -8.99
CA ASN A 116 1.41 5.06 -9.14
C ASN A 116 0.87 3.72 -9.68
N ASP A 117 1.49 3.18 -10.72
CA ASP A 117 1.13 1.87 -11.29
C ASP A 117 1.38 0.74 -10.28
N ALA A 118 2.47 0.79 -9.52
CA ALA A 118 2.76 -0.17 -8.47
C ALA A 118 1.68 -0.15 -7.37
N VAL A 119 1.27 1.04 -6.89
CA VAL A 119 0.19 1.18 -5.89
C VAL A 119 -1.12 0.58 -6.41
N VAL A 120 -1.47 0.82 -7.67
CA VAL A 120 -2.68 0.21 -8.26
C VAL A 120 -2.57 -1.30 -8.40
N ALA A 121 -1.41 -1.81 -8.78
CA ALA A 121 -1.18 -3.25 -8.89
C ALA A 121 -1.38 -3.94 -7.53
N PHE A 122 -0.79 -3.42 -6.45
CA PHE A 122 -0.98 -3.95 -5.11
C PHE A 122 -2.42 -3.81 -4.63
N SER A 123 -3.05 -2.67 -4.90
CA SER A 123 -4.44 -2.41 -4.54
C SER A 123 -5.38 -3.47 -5.15
N ARG A 124 -5.23 -3.75 -6.45
CA ARG A 124 -5.99 -4.79 -7.15
C ARG A 124 -5.66 -6.20 -6.65
N LEU A 125 -4.38 -6.46 -6.38
CA LEU A 125 -3.92 -7.76 -5.90
C LEU A 125 -4.47 -8.09 -4.50
N PHE A 126 -4.46 -7.12 -3.58
CA PHE A 126 -5.01 -7.30 -2.24
C PHE A 126 -6.52 -7.41 -2.25
N ALA A 127 -7.22 -6.65 -3.10
CA ALA A 127 -8.65 -6.86 -3.32
C ALA A 127 -8.96 -8.27 -3.86
N PHE A 128 -8.12 -8.81 -4.75
CA PHE A 128 -8.25 -10.19 -5.23
C PHE A 128 -8.04 -11.20 -4.10
N PHE A 129 -6.96 -11.06 -3.32
CA PHE A 129 -6.71 -11.98 -2.20
C PHE A 129 -7.80 -11.93 -1.14
N ALA A 130 -8.30 -10.74 -0.79
CA ALA A 130 -9.41 -10.60 0.15
C ALA A 130 -10.66 -11.37 -0.34
N LYS A 131 -10.98 -11.28 -1.64
CA LYS A 131 -12.06 -12.08 -2.24
C LYS A 131 -11.80 -13.58 -2.14
N VAL A 132 -10.61 -14.04 -2.51
CA VAL A 132 -10.23 -15.46 -2.47
C VAL A 132 -10.33 -16.04 -1.06
N LEU A 133 -9.92 -15.27 -0.05
CA LEU A 133 -9.99 -15.67 1.36
C LEU A 133 -11.41 -15.65 1.94
N SER A 134 -12.34 -14.98 1.27
CA SER A 134 -13.74 -14.87 1.68
C SER A 134 -14.66 -15.89 0.98
N LEU A 135 -14.10 -16.75 0.12
CA LEU A 135 -14.79 -17.88 -0.53
C LEU A 135 -14.76 -19.12 0.37
#